data_AF-A0AAN6UKP5-F1
#
_entry.id   AF-A0AAN6UKP5-F1
#
_cell.length_a   1.000
_cell.length_b   1.000
_cell.length_c   1.000
_cell.angle_alpha   90.00
_cell.angle_beta   90.00
_cell.angle_gamma   90.00
#
_symmetry.space_group_name_H-M   'P 1'
#
loop_
_entity.id
_entity.type
_entity.pdbx_description
1 polymer ?
#
loop_
_entity_poly.entity_id
_entity_poly.type
_entity_poly.pdbx_seq_one_letter_code
_entity_poly.pdbx_strand_id
1 'polypeptide(L)'
;GHLARVKTPTKHWTAYQLIYVFIINGIGSMVLAGGINFAIGYLLYATPRPPPGPPPLSPPPFLFTPPVSLVVDAAFTTVLQSILTWCAMVLTVNLDLSRGRVAPLGFVGPASSRAARWFLFVDHYTRARGSALCCGCGARGAARSAAFVAANLGRALLVAVAAFAVLIVPAVGCLMAAGTRYGNDWVFLGRWDAPLFKMVWGGVLGLLLSPTIAFCWMARAGWIV
;
A
#
# COMPACT_ATOMS: atom_id res chain seq x y z
N GLY A 1 -1.09 5.13 -35.61
CA GLY A 1 -0.10 6.01 -34.95
C GLY A 1 -0.30 6.09 -33.44
N HIS A 2 -0.04 5.00 -32.69
CA HIS A 2 -0.21 4.97 -31.22
C HIS A 2 1.10 5.04 -30.42
N LEU A 3 2.27 5.04 -31.09
CA LEU A 3 3.58 5.03 -30.44
C LEU A 3 4.07 6.42 -29.98
N ALA A 4 3.35 7.50 -30.32
CA ALA A 4 3.80 8.89 -30.09
C ALA A 4 3.50 9.45 -28.67
N ARG A 5 2.93 8.66 -27.73
CA ARG A 5 2.54 9.18 -26.40
C ARG A 5 3.50 8.85 -25.26
N VAL A 6 4.36 7.85 -25.38
CA VAL A 6 5.28 7.50 -24.28
C VAL A 6 6.44 8.49 -24.26
N LYS A 7 6.59 9.21 -23.15
CA LYS A 7 7.69 10.18 -22.97
C LYS A 7 9.03 9.45 -22.83
N THR A 8 10.11 10.08 -23.28
CA THR A 8 11.47 9.56 -23.13
C THR A 8 11.89 9.49 -21.65
N PRO A 9 12.69 8.50 -21.25
CA PRO A 9 13.21 8.41 -19.90
C PRO A 9 14.03 9.65 -19.51
N THR A 10 13.77 10.16 -18.32
CA THR A 10 14.40 11.37 -17.78
C THR A 10 15.76 11.08 -17.13
N LYS A 11 16.76 11.96 -17.35
CA LYS A 11 18.12 11.81 -16.79
C LYS A 11 18.28 12.36 -15.37
N HIS A 12 17.29 13.10 -14.87
CA HIS A 12 17.27 13.68 -13.54
C HIS A 12 15.82 13.77 -13.06
N TRP A 13 15.61 13.99 -11.77
CA TRP A 13 14.28 14.28 -11.24
C TRP A 13 13.71 15.53 -11.89
N THR A 14 12.53 15.39 -12.48
CA THR A 14 11.70 16.55 -12.86
C THR A 14 10.81 16.93 -11.68
N ALA A 15 10.50 18.23 -11.55
CA ALA A 15 9.57 18.71 -10.51
C ALA A 15 8.22 17.98 -10.57
N TYR A 16 7.73 17.71 -11.78
CA TYR A 16 6.48 16.97 -11.97
C TYR A 16 6.56 15.52 -11.44
N GLN A 17 7.68 14.83 -11.60
CA GLN A 17 7.86 13.48 -11.06
C GLN A 17 7.95 13.49 -9.53
N LEU A 18 8.60 14.50 -8.94
CA LEU A 18 8.62 14.66 -7.48
C LEU A 18 7.21 14.91 -6.92
N ILE A 19 6.44 15.80 -7.55
CA ILE A 19 5.05 16.04 -7.18
C ILE A 19 4.21 14.76 -7.36
N TYR A 20 4.38 14.06 -8.47
CA TYR A 20 3.63 12.84 -8.74
C TYR A 20 3.93 11.73 -7.73
N VAL A 21 5.20 11.49 -7.41
CA VAL A 21 5.58 10.45 -6.45
C VAL A 21 5.23 10.87 -5.02
N PHE A 22 5.74 12.00 -4.54
CA PHE A 22 5.65 12.33 -3.11
C PHE A 22 4.35 13.01 -2.69
N ILE A 23 3.77 13.86 -3.55
CA ILE A 23 2.55 14.60 -3.20
C ILE A 23 1.31 13.80 -3.59
N ILE A 24 1.19 13.42 -4.86
CA ILE A 24 0.01 12.69 -5.34
C ILE A 24 -0.01 11.28 -4.77
N ASN A 25 1.05 10.50 -4.96
CA ASN A 25 1.09 9.11 -4.48
C ASN A 25 1.51 9.00 -3.00
N GLY A 26 2.25 9.95 -2.43
CA GLY A 26 2.59 9.95 -0.99
C GLY A 26 1.48 10.56 -0.13
N ILE A 27 1.40 11.90 -0.09
CA ILE A 27 0.45 12.62 0.76
C ILE A 27 -1.01 12.29 0.39
N GLY A 28 -1.35 12.20 -0.90
CA GLY A 28 -2.68 11.82 -1.35
C GLY A 28 -3.10 10.45 -0.84
N SER A 29 -2.20 9.46 -0.92
CA SER A 29 -2.46 8.12 -0.36
C SER A 29 -2.54 8.11 1.15
N MET A 30 -1.70 8.91 1.84
CA MET A 30 -1.75 9.04 3.29
C MET A 30 -3.13 9.54 3.75
N VAL A 31 -3.64 10.61 3.13
CA VAL A 31 -4.94 11.20 3.47
C VAL A 31 -6.08 10.22 3.18
N LEU A 32 -6.08 9.60 1.99
CA LEU A 32 -7.13 8.65 1.61
C LEU A 32 -7.11 7.39 2.47
N ALA A 33 -5.94 6.76 2.63
CA ALA A 33 -5.82 5.54 3.43
C ALA A 33 -6.08 5.82 4.91
N GLY A 34 -5.58 6.93 5.45
CA GLY A 34 -5.86 7.35 6.82
C GLY A 34 -7.35 7.60 7.04
N GLY A 35 -8.01 8.32 6.12
CA GLY A 35 -9.46 8.58 6.20
C GLY A 35 -10.31 7.32 6.13
N ILE A 36 -10.02 6.40 5.21
CA ILE A 36 -10.74 5.12 5.09
C ILE A 36 -10.54 4.27 6.35
N ASN A 37 -9.30 4.14 6.82
CA ASN A 37 -9.02 3.36 8.04
C ASN A 37 -9.65 4.01 9.29
N PHE A 38 -9.66 5.34 9.38
CA PHE A 38 -10.37 6.05 10.43
C PHE A 38 -11.87 5.73 10.41
N ALA A 39 -12.51 5.79 9.24
CA ALA A 39 -13.93 5.49 9.10
C ALA A 39 -14.25 4.04 9.52
N ILE A 40 -13.43 3.07 9.07
CA ILE A 40 -13.56 1.67 9.49
C ILE A 40 -13.35 1.53 11.00
N GLY A 41 -12.30 2.13 11.55
CA GLY A 41 -12.02 2.10 12.99
C GLY A 41 -13.11 2.75 13.82
N TYR A 42 -13.67 3.87 13.35
CA TYR A 42 -14.80 4.52 13.98
C TYR A 42 -16.03 3.60 13.99
N LEU A 43 -16.37 2.97 12.87
CA LEU A 43 -17.50 2.03 12.83
C LEU A 43 -17.30 0.80 13.72
N LEU A 44 -16.06 0.31 13.87
CA LEU A 44 -15.75 -0.87 14.67
C LEU A 44 -15.62 -0.58 16.16
N TYR A 45 -15.07 0.58 16.52
CA TYR A 45 -14.63 0.87 17.89
C TYR A 45 -15.34 2.06 18.54
N ALA A 46 -15.88 2.99 17.77
CA ALA A 46 -16.55 4.15 18.35
C ALA A 46 -17.92 3.73 18.87
N THR A 47 -17.97 3.37 20.15
CA THR A 47 -19.21 3.08 20.85
C THR A 47 -19.41 4.03 22.04
N PRO A 48 -20.65 4.43 22.36
CA PRO A 48 -20.94 5.36 23.45
C PRO A 48 -20.83 4.70 24.84
N ARG A 49 -20.46 5.45 25.88
CA ARG A 49 -20.68 5.09 27.30
C ARG A 49 -21.61 6.17 27.92
N PRO A 50 -22.59 5.82 28.79
CA PRO A 50 -24.07 5.77 28.57
C PRO A 50 -24.88 7.00 29.09
N PRO A 51 -26.26 7.07 29.10
CA PRO A 51 -27.36 6.64 28.18
C PRO A 51 -28.21 7.84 27.60
N PRO A 52 -29.16 7.67 26.64
CA PRO A 52 -29.78 6.44 26.11
C PRO A 52 -29.36 6.15 24.66
N GLY A 53 -28.57 5.11 24.45
CA GLY A 53 -28.21 4.62 23.12
C GLY A 53 -28.03 3.11 23.12
N PRO A 54 -28.09 2.45 21.94
CA PRO A 54 -27.93 1.00 21.83
C PRO A 54 -26.55 0.53 22.33
N PRO A 55 -26.44 -0.73 22.78
CA PRO A 55 -25.20 -1.28 23.31
C PRO A 55 -24.07 -1.30 22.26
N PRO A 56 -22.81 -1.27 22.71
CA PRO A 56 -21.65 -1.33 21.82
C PRO A 56 -21.64 -2.59 20.93
N LEU A 57 -21.19 -2.43 19.67
CA LEU A 57 -20.97 -3.54 18.72
C LEU A 57 -19.83 -4.48 19.12
N SER A 58 -18.90 -4.04 19.97
CA SER A 58 -17.72 -4.82 20.38
C SER A 58 -17.18 -4.36 21.75
N PRO A 59 -16.52 -5.26 22.51
CA PRO A 59 -15.82 -4.90 23.75
C PRO A 59 -14.68 -3.91 23.48
N PRO A 60 -14.13 -3.23 24.51
CA PRO A 60 -13.02 -2.31 24.33
C PRO A 60 -11.80 -3.00 23.70
N PRO A 61 -11.06 -2.32 22.81
CA PRO A 61 -9.90 -2.90 22.18
C PRO A 61 -8.75 -3.07 23.18
N PHE A 62 -8.09 -4.22 23.08
CA PHE A 62 -6.85 -4.54 23.77
C PHE A 62 -5.68 -4.46 22.81
N LEU A 63 -4.47 -4.29 23.32
CA LEU A 63 -3.27 -4.21 22.49
C LEU A 63 -2.97 -5.57 21.84
N PHE A 64 -2.89 -6.64 22.65
CA PHE A 64 -2.50 -7.97 22.16
C PHE A 64 -3.66 -8.98 22.16
N THR A 65 -4.54 -8.92 23.15
CA THR A 65 -5.51 -9.99 23.45
C THR A 65 -6.71 -10.00 22.48
N PRO A 66 -6.98 -11.13 21.79
CA PRO A 66 -8.22 -11.32 21.03
C PRO A 66 -9.47 -11.33 21.95
N PRO A 67 -10.70 -11.06 21.45
CA PRO A 67 -11.08 -10.98 20.03
C PRO A 67 -10.87 -9.60 19.38
N VAL A 68 -10.59 -8.56 20.17
CA VAL A 68 -10.43 -7.18 19.68
C VAL A 68 -9.00 -6.70 19.96
N SER A 69 -8.05 -7.24 19.19
CA SER A 69 -6.61 -6.92 19.30
C SER A 69 -6.18 -5.89 18.27
N LEU A 70 -5.60 -4.76 18.72
CA LEU A 70 -5.09 -3.70 17.83
C LEU A 70 -3.91 -4.18 16.99
N VAL A 71 -3.04 -5.06 17.53
CA VAL A 71 -1.93 -5.64 16.76
C VAL A 71 -2.44 -6.54 15.63
N VAL A 72 -3.42 -7.39 15.93
CA VAL A 72 -4.04 -8.27 14.92
C VAL A 72 -4.72 -7.44 13.84
N ASP A 73 -5.46 -6.42 14.24
CA ASP A 73 -6.14 -5.50 13.33
C ASP A 73 -5.16 -4.72 12.44
N ALA A 74 -4.03 -4.28 12.99
CA ALA A 74 -2.94 -3.66 12.24
C ALA A 74 -2.33 -4.62 11.20
N ALA A 75 -2.17 -5.90 11.55
CA ALA A 75 -1.68 -6.92 10.63
C ALA A 75 -2.64 -7.12 9.45
N PHE A 76 -3.95 -7.29 9.73
CA PHE A 76 -4.98 -7.40 8.69
C PHE A 76 -5.02 -6.17 7.79
N THR A 77 -5.00 -4.98 8.39
CA THR A 77 -4.96 -3.70 7.66
C THR A 77 -3.75 -3.64 6.74
N THR A 78 -2.57 -4.02 7.23
CA THR A 78 -1.33 -3.99 6.45
C THR A 78 -1.40 -4.91 5.25
N VAL A 79 -1.90 -6.14 5.43
CA VAL A 79 -2.05 -7.11 4.34
C VAL A 79 -3.02 -6.60 3.27
N LEU A 80 -4.24 -6.23 3.68
CA LEU A 80 -5.27 -5.77 2.74
C LEU A 80 -4.86 -4.49 2.03
N GLN A 81 -4.37 -3.50 2.76
CA GLN A 81 -3.94 -2.23 2.19
C GLN A 81 -2.76 -2.40 1.25
N SER A 82 -1.80 -3.28 1.54
CA SER A 82 -0.66 -3.55 0.65
C SER A 82 -1.11 -4.20 -0.66
N ILE A 83 -2.04 -5.15 -0.61
CA ILE A 83 -2.62 -5.79 -1.81
C ILE A 83 -3.34 -4.74 -2.66
N LEU A 84 -4.22 -3.95 -2.06
CA LEU A 84 -4.98 -2.92 -2.77
C LEU A 84 -4.05 -1.85 -3.37
N THR A 85 -3.07 -1.39 -2.60
CA THR A 85 -2.10 -0.38 -3.04
C THR A 85 -1.25 -0.90 -4.20
N TRP A 86 -0.75 -2.14 -4.10
CA TRP A 86 0.02 -2.76 -5.17
C TRP A 86 -0.79 -2.82 -6.47
N CYS A 87 -2.02 -3.33 -6.41
CA CYS A 87 -2.91 -3.40 -7.57
C CYS A 87 -3.25 -2.02 -8.14
N ALA A 88 -3.56 -1.04 -7.28
CA ALA A 88 -3.87 0.32 -7.69
C ALA A 88 -2.68 0.98 -8.40
N MET A 89 -1.47 0.84 -7.87
CA MET A 89 -0.26 1.42 -8.46
C MET A 89 0.13 0.75 -9.78
N VAL A 90 0.00 -0.58 -9.86
CA VAL A 90 0.18 -1.32 -11.12
C VAL A 90 -0.72 -0.73 -12.21
N LEU A 91 -1.98 -0.46 -11.91
CA LEU A 91 -2.92 0.04 -12.91
C LEU A 91 -2.67 1.53 -13.22
N THR A 92 -2.67 2.38 -12.19
CA THR A 92 -2.63 3.85 -12.35
C THR A 92 -1.31 4.33 -12.93
N VAL A 93 -0.18 3.86 -12.44
CA VAL A 93 1.15 4.30 -12.90
C VAL A 93 1.39 3.85 -14.34
N ASN A 94 1.03 2.60 -14.70
CA ASN A 94 1.15 2.14 -16.08
C ASN A 94 0.20 2.89 -17.03
N LEU A 95 -1.01 3.24 -16.59
CA LEU A 95 -1.93 4.08 -17.36
C LEU A 95 -1.36 5.49 -17.56
N ASP A 96 -0.79 6.11 -16.55
CA ASP A 96 -0.22 7.45 -16.65
C ASP A 96 1.05 7.48 -17.51
N LEU A 97 1.89 6.44 -17.45
CA LEU A 97 3.06 6.27 -18.32
C LEU A 97 2.65 6.03 -19.79
N SER A 98 1.69 5.13 -20.03
CA SER A 98 1.22 4.80 -21.39
C SER A 98 0.50 5.97 -22.07
N ARG A 99 -0.16 6.83 -21.28
CA ARG A 99 -0.79 8.06 -21.77
C ARG A 99 0.18 9.25 -21.89
N GLY A 100 1.44 9.09 -21.50
CA GLY A 100 2.44 10.16 -21.54
C GLY A 100 2.24 11.25 -20.49
N ARG A 101 1.41 11.00 -19.46
CA ARG A 101 1.18 11.97 -18.39
C ARG A 101 2.44 12.14 -17.56
N VAL A 102 3.08 11.03 -17.22
CA VAL A 102 4.34 10.98 -16.45
C VAL A 102 5.44 10.40 -17.34
N ALA A 103 6.67 10.90 -17.18
CA ALA A 103 7.84 10.34 -17.86
C ALA A 103 8.52 9.24 -17.03
N PRO A 104 9.05 8.17 -17.65
CA PRO A 104 9.84 7.16 -16.95
C PRO A 104 11.12 7.76 -16.31
N LEU A 105 11.64 7.08 -15.28
CA LEU A 105 12.90 7.46 -14.63
C LEU A 105 14.05 6.75 -15.33
N GLY A 106 14.90 7.50 -16.04
CA GLY A 106 16.04 6.98 -16.80
C GLY A 106 17.39 7.06 -16.09
N PHE A 107 17.46 7.77 -14.96
CA PHE A 107 18.70 7.91 -14.19
C PHE A 107 18.96 6.75 -13.22
N VAL A 108 17.96 5.92 -12.98
CA VAL A 108 18.11 4.72 -12.15
C VAL A 108 18.67 3.62 -13.03
N GLY A 109 19.86 3.10 -12.70
CA GLY A 109 20.45 1.98 -13.41
C GLY A 109 19.60 0.70 -13.30
N PRO A 110 19.69 -0.24 -14.26
CA PRO A 110 18.94 -1.49 -14.21
C PRO A 110 19.22 -2.28 -12.92
N ALA A 111 18.20 -2.94 -12.38
CA ALA A 111 18.38 -3.84 -11.25
C ALA A 111 19.41 -4.94 -11.60
N SER A 112 20.52 -4.99 -10.85
CA SER A 112 21.62 -5.95 -11.07
C SER A 112 21.32 -7.34 -10.50
N SER A 113 20.58 -7.42 -9.39
CA SER A 113 20.28 -8.68 -8.71
C SER A 113 19.05 -9.40 -9.29
N ARG A 114 19.11 -10.73 -9.33
CA ARG A 114 17.99 -11.59 -9.78
C ARG A 114 16.72 -11.36 -8.95
N ALA A 115 16.87 -11.14 -7.64
CA ALA A 115 15.76 -10.87 -6.75
C ALA A 115 15.06 -9.53 -7.06
N ALA A 116 15.83 -8.46 -7.28
CA ALA A 116 15.26 -7.15 -7.63
C ALA A 116 14.58 -7.17 -9.01
N ARG A 117 15.20 -7.85 -9.99
CA ARG A 117 14.60 -8.04 -11.33
C ARG A 117 13.31 -8.86 -11.28
N TRP A 118 13.26 -9.90 -10.46
CA TRP A 118 12.05 -10.68 -10.21
C TRP A 118 10.98 -9.81 -9.54
N PHE A 119 11.32 -9.09 -8.47
CA PHE A 119 10.38 -8.25 -7.72
C PHE A 119 9.75 -7.19 -8.61
N LEU A 120 10.56 -6.51 -9.44
CA LEU A 120 10.12 -5.46 -10.35
C LEU A 120 9.55 -5.97 -11.68
N PHE A 121 9.28 -7.28 -11.84
CA PHE A 121 8.76 -7.85 -13.09
C PHE A 121 9.58 -7.45 -14.34
N VAL A 122 10.90 -7.32 -14.20
CA VAL A 122 11.80 -6.98 -15.31
C VAL A 122 11.93 -8.17 -16.25
N ASP A 123 12.21 -9.36 -15.69
CA ASP A 123 12.44 -10.58 -16.47
C ASP A 123 11.19 -11.15 -17.14
N HIS A 124 10.01 -10.68 -16.72
CA HIS A 124 8.72 -11.08 -17.31
C HIS A 124 8.32 -10.16 -18.48
N TYR A 125 9.16 -9.17 -18.81
CA TYR A 125 8.99 -8.32 -19.98
C TYR A 125 9.86 -8.85 -21.13
N THR A 126 9.23 -9.28 -22.23
CA THR A 126 9.93 -9.63 -23.47
C THR A 126 9.47 -8.68 -24.56
N ARG A 127 10.39 -7.98 -25.24
CA ARG A 127 10.11 -7.04 -26.34
C ARG A 127 9.22 -7.67 -27.44
N ALA A 128 9.33 -9.00 -27.64
CA ALA A 128 8.54 -9.80 -28.57
C ALA A 128 7.11 -10.16 -28.11
N ARG A 129 6.80 -10.07 -26.81
CA ARG A 129 5.48 -10.43 -26.23
C ARG A 129 4.72 -9.23 -25.63
N GLY A 130 5.34 -8.05 -25.59
CA GLY A 130 4.83 -6.89 -24.85
C GLY A 130 4.86 -7.13 -23.33
N SER A 131 4.67 -6.08 -22.53
CA SER A 131 4.44 -6.30 -21.11
C SER A 131 3.15 -7.09 -20.96
N ALA A 132 3.18 -8.23 -20.25
CA ALA A 132 1.96 -8.92 -19.84
C ALA A 132 0.97 -8.01 -19.07
N LEU A 133 1.43 -6.83 -18.61
CA LEU A 133 0.61 -5.75 -18.05
C LEU A 133 -0.35 -5.08 -19.06
N CYS A 134 -0.06 -5.13 -20.36
CA CYS A 134 -1.03 -4.78 -21.42
C CYS A 134 -1.97 -5.96 -21.77
N CYS A 135 -1.67 -7.17 -21.29
CA CYS A 135 -2.44 -8.38 -21.58
C CYS A 135 -3.50 -8.69 -20.52
N GLY A 136 -3.89 -7.73 -19.67
CA GLY A 136 -5.18 -7.79 -18.96
C GLY A 136 -6.37 -7.93 -19.93
N CYS A 137 -6.21 -7.51 -21.19
CA CYS A 137 -7.18 -7.70 -22.25
C CYS A 137 -6.80 -8.77 -23.29
N GLY A 138 -5.72 -9.55 -23.07
CA GLY A 138 -5.12 -10.38 -24.13
C GLY A 138 -4.52 -11.73 -23.71
N ALA A 139 -4.53 -12.09 -22.42
CA ALA A 139 -4.12 -13.42 -22.00
C ALA A 139 -5.20 -14.45 -22.36
N ARG A 140 -5.08 -15.08 -23.53
CA ARG A 140 -5.91 -16.21 -23.97
C ARG A 140 -5.68 -17.42 -23.05
N GLY A 141 -6.30 -17.44 -21.86
CA GLY A 141 -6.32 -18.59 -20.94
C GLY A 141 -6.37 -18.23 -19.44
N ALA A 142 -7.34 -18.79 -18.71
CA ALA A 142 -7.57 -18.56 -17.28
C ALA A 142 -6.33 -18.83 -16.40
N ALA A 143 -5.53 -19.85 -16.73
CA ALA A 143 -4.32 -20.20 -15.99
C ALA A 143 -3.24 -19.10 -16.01
N ARG A 144 -3.10 -18.35 -17.12
CA ARG A 144 -2.12 -17.26 -17.24
C ARG A 144 -2.57 -16.01 -16.47
N SER A 145 -3.87 -15.74 -16.42
CA SER A 145 -4.45 -14.68 -15.60
C SER A 145 -4.27 -15.00 -14.11
N ALA A 146 -4.57 -16.23 -13.70
CA ALA A 146 -4.39 -16.67 -12.32
C ALA A 146 -2.92 -16.59 -11.86
N ALA A 147 -1.97 -17.04 -12.69
CA ALA A 147 -0.54 -16.92 -12.39
C ALA A 147 -0.08 -15.46 -12.24
N PHE A 148 -0.63 -14.55 -13.05
CA PHE A 148 -0.34 -13.12 -12.94
C PHE A 148 -0.91 -12.52 -11.65
N VAL A 149 -2.14 -12.87 -11.28
CA VAL A 149 -2.75 -12.44 -10.01
C VAL A 149 -1.94 -12.97 -8.82
N ALA A 150 -1.61 -14.26 -8.81
CA ALA A 150 -0.79 -14.88 -7.77
C ALA A 150 0.59 -14.22 -7.64
N ALA A 151 1.22 -13.88 -8.77
CA ALA A 151 2.51 -13.19 -8.78
C ALA A 151 2.42 -11.77 -8.17
N ASN A 152 1.34 -11.03 -8.42
CA ASN A 152 1.13 -9.72 -7.81
C ASN A 152 0.81 -9.84 -6.32
N LEU A 153 -0.05 -10.79 -5.93
CA LEU A 153 -0.38 -11.05 -4.53
C LEU A 153 0.86 -11.42 -3.72
N GLY A 154 1.72 -12.31 -4.23
CA GLY A 154 2.95 -12.71 -3.54
C GLY A 154 3.87 -11.52 -3.25
N ARG A 155 4.02 -10.59 -4.20
CA ARG A 155 4.84 -9.37 -4.00
C ARG A 155 4.19 -8.39 -3.05
N ALA A 156 2.88 -8.20 -3.16
CA ALA A 156 2.13 -7.36 -2.23
C ALA A 156 2.22 -7.89 -0.79
N LEU A 157 2.21 -9.21 -0.60
CA LEU A 157 2.41 -9.84 0.71
C LEU A 157 3.83 -9.65 1.23
N LEU A 158 4.87 -9.77 0.39
CA LEU A 158 6.24 -9.47 0.80
C LEU A 158 6.39 -8.02 1.27
N VAL A 159 5.79 -7.08 0.54
CA VAL A 159 5.73 -5.67 0.93
C VAL A 159 4.96 -5.49 2.24
N ALA A 160 3.84 -6.18 2.41
CA ALA A 160 3.05 -6.14 3.64
C ALA A 160 3.85 -6.63 4.85
N VAL A 161 4.53 -7.77 4.73
CA VAL A 161 5.36 -8.34 5.80
C VAL A 161 6.48 -7.39 6.18
N ALA A 162 7.18 -6.82 5.18
CA ALA A 162 8.26 -5.86 5.43
C ALA A 162 7.73 -4.59 6.11
N ALA A 163 6.62 -4.02 5.63
CA ALA A 163 6.01 -2.84 6.22
C ALA A 163 5.51 -3.09 7.64
N PHE A 164 4.84 -4.22 7.88
CA PHE A 164 4.38 -4.60 9.21
C PHE A 164 5.54 -4.76 10.18
N ALA A 165 6.60 -5.48 9.80
CA ALA A 165 7.78 -5.69 10.65
C ALA A 165 8.46 -4.38 11.06
N VAL A 166 8.53 -3.40 10.14
CA VAL A 166 9.12 -2.09 10.42
C VAL A 166 8.21 -1.23 11.31
N LEU A 167 6.91 -1.23 11.06
CA LEU A 167 5.97 -0.31 11.72
C LEU A 167 5.43 -0.83 13.05
N ILE A 168 5.41 -2.14 13.28
CA ILE A 168 4.75 -2.71 14.46
C ILE A 168 5.48 -2.34 15.75
N VAL A 169 6.81 -2.34 15.75
CA VAL A 169 7.63 -2.01 16.94
C VAL A 169 7.34 -0.59 17.45
N PRO A 170 7.47 0.48 16.64
CA PRO A 170 7.14 1.82 17.11
C PRO A 170 5.65 1.97 17.46
N ALA A 171 4.74 1.33 16.71
CA ALA A 171 3.33 1.39 17.03
C ALA A 171 2.99 0.78 18.39
N VAL A 172 3.53 -0.42 18.69
CA VAL A 172 3.37 -1.07 19.99
C VAL A 172 3.93 -0.18 21.10
N GLY A 173 5.12 0.40 20.92
CA GLY A 173 5.70 1.33 21.90
C GLY A 173 4.80 2.53 22.19
N CYS A 174 4.28 3.19 21.15
CA CYS A 174 3.35 4.31 21.29
C CYS A 174 2.03 3.88 21.97
N LEU A 175 1.49 2.73 21.59
CA LEU A 175 0.25 2.20 22.16
C LEU A 175 0.41 1.79 23.62
N MET A 176 1.56 1.21 24.01
CA MET A 176 1.86 0.90 25.42
C MET A 176 2.00 2.17 26.26
N ALA A 177 2.51 3.26 25.67
CA ALA A 177 2.64 4.55 26.35
C ALA A 177 1.30 5.27 26.53
N ALA A 178 0.38 5.14 25.56
CA ALA A 178 -0.94 5.76 25.61
C ALA A 178 -2.01 4.90 26.32
N GLY A 179 -1.85 3.58 26.33
CA GLY A 179 -2.83 2.62 26.82
C GLY A 179 -2.87 2.53 28.35
N THR A 180 -4.03 2.14 28.89
CA THR A 180 -4.16 1.85 30.32
C THR A 180 -3.81 0.40 30.59
N ARG A 181 -2.89 0.13 31.52
CA ARG A 181 -2.52 -1.25 31.88
C ARG A 181 -3.69 -1.94 32.58
N TYR A 182 -4.12 -3.09 32.07
CA TYR A 182 -5.18 -3.92 32.63
C TYR A 182 -4.74 -5.39 32.63
N GLY A 183 -4.48 -5.93 33.82
CA GLY A 183 -3.87 -7.26 33.96
C GLY A 183 -2.51 -7.32 33.26
N ASN A 184 -2.37 -8.24 32.31
CA ASN A 184 -1.15 -8.46 31.52
C ASN A 184 -1.18 -7.76 30.13
N ASP A 185 -2.14 -6.88 29.88
CA ASP A 185 -2.31 -6.20 28.59
C ASP A 185 -2.60 -4.70 28.76
N TRP A 186 -2.73 -3.97 27.66
CA TRP A 186 -3.13 -2.58 27.59
C TRP A 186 -4.51 -2.48 26.96
N VAL A 187 -5.41 -1.74 27.60
CA VAL A 187 -6.78 -1.50 27.15
C VAL A 187 -6.96 -0.03 26.76
N PHE A 188 -7.78 0.19 25.74
CA PHE A 188 -8.09 1.51 25.20
C PHE A 188 -9.58 1.79 25.41
N LEU A 189 -9.89 2.73 26.29
CA LEU A 189 -11.25 3.03 26.73
C LEU A 189 -11.80 4.30 26.07
N GLY A 190 -10.94 5.13 25.50
CA GLY A 190 -11.32 6.35 24.82
C GLY A 190 -12.03 6.04 23.51
N ARG A 191 -13.10 6.79 23.24
CA ARG A 191 -13.89 6.67 22.00
C ARG A 191 -13.05 6.84 20.74
N TRP A 192 -11.96 7.61 20.82
CA TRP A 192 -11.12 7.98 19.69
C TRP A 192 -9.82 7.19 19.60
N ASP A 193 -9.44 6.42 20.62
CA ASP A 193 -8.13 5.78 20.72
C ASP A 193 -7.86 4.86 19.52
N ALA A 194 -8.75 3.89 19.30
CA ALA A 194 -8.62 2.92 18.22
C ALA A 194 -8.90 3.51 16.81
N PRO A 195 -9.90 4.40 16.61
CA PRO A 195 -10.06 5.10 15.34
C PRO A 195 -8.83 5.94 14.95
N LEU A 196 -8.24 6.69 15.88
CA LEU A 196 -7.03 7.49 15.63
C LEU A 196 -5.83 6.59 15.35
N PHE A 197 -5.67 5.49 16.09
CA PHE A 197 -4.65 4.49 15.79
C PHE A 197 -4.77 4.00 14.35
N LYS A 198 -5.96 3.57 13.93
CA LYS A 198 -6.21 3.11 12.56
C LYS A 198 -5.93 4.18 11.51
N MET A 199 -6.31 5.43 11.77
CA MET A 199 -6.03 6.56 10.89
C MET A 199 -4.53 6.74 10.67
N VAL A 200 -3.76 6.79 11.77
CA VAL A 200 -2.30 6.97 11.72
C VAL A 200 -1.64 5.77 11.05
N TRP A 201 -2.03 4.56 11.43
CA TRP A 201 -1.49 3.32 10.85
C TRP A 201 -1.73 3.25 9.33
N GLY A 202 -2.97 3.43 8.91
CA GLY A 202 -3.35 3.45 7.49
C GLY A 202 -2.69 4.58 6.72
N GLY A 203 -2.60 5.77 7.32
CA GLY A 203 -1.95 6.93 6.71
C GLY A 203 -0.45 6.73 6.51
N VAL A 204 0.28 6.29 7.55
CA VAL A 204 1.72 6.00 7.47
C VAL A 204 1.99 4.89 6.46
N LEU A 205 1.18 3.82 6.45
CA LEU A 205 1.27 2.79 5.41
C LEU A 205 1.07 3.36 4.01
N GLY A 206 0.06 4.20 3.80
CA GLY A 206 -0.21 4.83 2.51
C GLY A 206 0.93 5.73 2.05
N LEU A 207 1.50 6.50 2.98
CA LEU A 207 2.64 7.38 2.75
C LEU A 207 3.90 6.61 2.36
N LEU A 208 4.11 5.41 2.90
CA LEU A 208 5.32 4.62 2.63
C LEU A 208 5.15 3.76 1.37
N LEU A 209 4.03 3.06 1.24
CA LEU A 209 3.85 2.05 0.19
C LEU A 209 3.63 2.66 -1.18
N SER A 210 2.66 3.56 -1.31
CA SER A 210 2.26 4.12 -2.61
C SER A 210 3.40 4.82 -3.36
N PRO A 211 4.16 5.78 -2.78
CA PRO A 211 5.24 6.44 -3.51
C PRO A 211 6.40 5.48 -3.82
N THR A 212 6.70 4.55 -2.91
CA THR A 212 7.75 3.54 -3.14
C THR A 212 7.40 2.63 -4.31
N ILE A 213 6.16 2.12 -4.34
CA ILE A 213 5.69 1.26 -5.42
C ILE A 213 5.62 2.06 -6.74
N ALA A 214 5.12 3.30 -6.71
CA ALA A 214 5.09 4.16 -7.88
C ALA A 214 6.49 4.43 -8.46
N PHE A 215 7.46 4.74 -7.60
CA PHE A 215 8.86 4.90 -7.97
C PHE A 215 9.41 3.63 -8.63
N CYS A 216 9.19 2.47 -8.04
CA CYS A 216 9.59 1.18 -8.58
C CYS A 216 9.03 0.94 -9.99
N TRP A 217 7.75 1.24 -10.23
CA TRP A 217 7.13 1.09 -11.56
C TRP A 217 7.67 2.09 -12.57
N MET A 218 7.94 3.33 -12.17
CA MET A 218 8.52 4.35 -13.04
C MET A 218 9.97 4.07 -13.41
N ALA A 219 10.78 3.55 -12.47
CA ALA A 219 12.14 3.11 -12.73
C ALA A 219 12.16 1.89 -13.65
N ARG A 220 11.31 0.90 -13.38
CA ARG A 220 11.11 -0.26 -14.25
C ARG A 220 10.76 0.15 -15.68
N ALA A 221 9.85 1.12 -15.85
CA ALA A 221 9.49 1.62 -17.17
C ALA A 221 10.68 2.26 -17.90
N GLY A 222 11.59 2.94 -17.17
CA GLY A 222 12.81 3.51 -17.74
C GLY A 222 13.82 2.46 -18.23
N TRP A 223 13.80 1.25 -17.69
CA TRP A 223 14.66 0.14 -18.16
C TRP A 223 14.10 -0.60 -19.36
N ILE A 224 12.80 -0.45 -19.62
CA ILE A 224 12.05 -1.21 -20.62
C ILE A 224 11.93 -0.44 -21.95
N VAL A 225 11.89 0.89 -21.87
CA VAL A 225 11.84 1.82 -23.03
C VAL A 225 13.24 1.98 -23.60
#